data_AF-A0A373FGT7-F1
#
_entry.id   AF-A0A373FGT7-F1
#
_cell.length_a   1.000
_cell.length_b   1.000
_cell.length_c   1.000
_cell.angle_alpha   90.00
_cell.angle_beta   90.00
_cell.angle_gamma   90.00
#
_symmetry.space_group_name_H-M   'P 1'
#
loop_
_entity.id
_entity.type
_entity.pdbx_description
1 polymer ?
#
loop_
_entity_poly.entity_id
_entity_poly.type
_entity_poly.pdbx_seq_one_letter_code
_entity_poly.pdbx_strand_id
1 'polypeptide(L)'
;MLAALPRHGDRMALSTTPLHYPGLKIDCDYCGHRSSAQALACEECKRAFKFRRKNASQWTGQELYSWMYAYSFQLDEKVQAQGYESLPRNEQMHYLVGYFYTQVLNGGVGQYFFNPSGVTSPQLVQALKDMGAVKLAALLEPVVQQFPDGQPPEAMEARAACMDAMGDEDFWEALDEKVTALVDSKDSPEDLLALLYAACAAQAGKN
;
A
#
# COMPACT_ATOMS: atom_id res chain seq x y z
N MET A 1 -23.36 -13.67 -12.51
CA MET A 1 -22.62 -12.89 -13.54
C MET A 1 -21.53 -12.15 -12.80
N LEU A 2 -20.27 -12.53 -13.00
CA LEU A 2 -19.11 -11.85 -12.40
C LEU A 2 -19.01 -10.45 -12.98
N ALA A 3 -19.11 -9.42 -12.14
CA ALA A 3 -18.89 -8.04 -12.55
C ALA A 3 -17.40 -7.88 -12.90
N ALA A 4 -17.16 -7.45 -14.14
CA ALA A 4 -15.82 -7.22 -14.67
C ALA A 4 -15.19 -5.98 -14.03
N LEU A 5 -13.92 -6.09 -13.64
CA LEU A 5 -13.07 -4.97 -13.26
C LEU A 5 -12.97 -3.95 -14.42
N PRO A 6 -12.75 -2.66 -14.13
CA PRO A 6 -12.80 -1.60 -15.12
C PRO A 6 -11.77 -1.81 -16.24
N ARG A 7 -12.21 -1.56 -17.48
CA ARG A 7 -11.33 -1.50 -18.66
C ARG A 7 -10.52 -0.20 -18.61
N HIS A 8 -9.23 -0.34 -18.93
CA HIS A 8 -8.25 0.74 -19.13
C HIS A 8 -8.85 2.04 -19.67
N GLY A 9 -8.85 3.09 -18.84
CA GLY A 9 -9.28 4.43 -19.24
C GLY A 9 -9.05 5.48 -18.17
N ASP A 10 -9.45 5.20 -16.93
CA ASP A 10 -9.30 6.15 -15.81
C ASP A 10 -8.16 5.76 -14.87
N ARG A 11 -7.25 6.72 -14.71
CA ARG A 11 -5.91 6.57 -14.14
C ARG A 11 -5.99 6.32 -12.63
N MET A 12 -5.48 5.17 -12.18
CA MET A 12 -4.93 5.03 -10.83
C MET A 12 -3.59 5.79 -10.75
N ALA A 13 -3.64 7.11 -10.87
CA ALA A 13 -2.50 7.93 -10.49
C ALA A 13 -2.48 7.95 -8.95
N LEU A 14 -1.38 7.53 -8.34
CA LEU A 14 -1.05 8.04 -7.01
C LEU A 14 -1.23 9.55 -7.06
N SER A 15 -1.79 10.14 -6.00
CA SER A 15 -1.87 11.59 -5.84
C SER A 15 -0.59 12.22 -6.40
N THR A 16 -0.76 13.14 -7.35
CA THR A 16 0.32 13.78 -8.12
C THR A 16 1.24 14.64 -7.27
N THR A 17 1.05 14.64 -5.96
CA THR A 17 2.04 15.12 -5.00
C THR A 17 2.84 13.91 -4.55
N PRO A 18 3.94 13.55 -5.24
CA PRO A 18 4.92 12.68 -4.63
C PRO A 18 5.28 13.33 -3.30
N LEU A 19 5.14 12.60 -2.20
CA LEU A 19 5.84 12.90 -0.96
C LEU A 19 7.33 12.83 -1.29
N HIS A 20 7.84 13.89 -1.91
CA HIS A 20 9.25 14.05 -2.17
C HIS A 20 9.91 14.12 -0.80
N TYR A 21 10.50 13.01 -0.38
CA TYR A 21 11.54 12.99 0.63
C TYR A 21 12.88 13.05 -0.11
N PRO A 22 13.31 14.23 -0.59
CA PRO A 22 14.63 14.37 -1.20
C PRO A 22 15.66 13.95 -0.16
N GLY A 23 16.34 12.83 -0.42
CA GLY A 23 17.37 12.29 0.46
C GLY A 23 17.16 10.84 0.91
N LEU A 24 16.01 10.22 0.66
CA LEU A 24 15.84 8.80 0.97
C LEU A 24 16.77 7.96 0.07
N LYS A 25 17.64 7.17 0.70
CA LYS A 25 18.62 6.31 0.02
C LYS A 25 18.34 4.86 0.30
N ILE A 26 18.65 4.02 -0.68
CA ILE A 26 18.52 2.57 -0.58
C ILE A 26 19.80 1.87 -0.99
N ASP A 27 20.20 0.89 -0.18
CA ASP A 27 21.39 0.09 -0.42
C ASP A 27 21.10 -0.97 -1.50
N CYS A 28 21.94 -1.05 -2.53
CA CYS A 28 21.79 -2.03 -3.58
C CYS A 28 22.14 -3.45 -3.10
N ASP A 29 21.18 -4.37 -3.24
CA ASP A 29 21.35 -5.77 -2.91
C ASP A 29 22.27 -6.57 -3.86
N TYR A 30 22.92 -5.90 -4.81
CA TYR A 30 23.95 -6.49 -5.67
C TYR A 30 25.35 -5.93 -5.43
N CYS A 31 25.51 -4.61 -5.45
CA CYS A 31 26.83 -3.98 -5.32
C CYS A 31 27.04 -3.19 -4.03
N GLY A 32 26.02 -3.04 -3.18
CA GLY A 32 26.11 -2.27 -1.93
C GLY A 32 26.10 -0.74 -2.11
N HIS A 33 26.01 -0.25 -3.35
CA HIS A 33 25.92 1.18 -3.62
C HIS A 33 24.60 1.78 -3.10
N ARG A 34 24.67 3.01 -2.57
CA ARG A 34 23.51 3.76 -2.09
C ARG A 34 22.90 4.60 -3.19
N SER A 35 21.75 4.18 -3.69
CA SER A 35 21.01 4.88 -4.73
C SER A 35 19.87 5.71 -4.17
N SER A 36 19.37 6.66 -4.97
CA SER A 36 18.06 7.27 -4.70
C SER A 36 16.97 6.21 -4.55
N ALA A 37 16.10 6.34 -3.54
CA ALA A 37 14.90 5.49 -3.40
C ALA A 37 13.93 5.64 -4.59
N GLN A 38 14.02 6.74 -5.34
CA GLN A 38 13.21 6.99 -6.54
C GLN A 38 13.81 6.36 -7.81
N ALA A 39 15.01 5.78 -7.75
CA ALA A 39 15.62 5.16 -8.92
C ALA A 39 14.90 3.83 -9.24
N LEU A 40 14.69 3.55 -10.53
CA LEU A 40 14.11 2.28 -10.99
C LEU A 40 15.08 1.10 -10.89
N ALA A 41 16.37 1.40 -10.74
CA ALA A 41 17.46 0.45 -10.60
C ALA A 41 18.60 1.10 -9.82
N CYS A 42 19.56 0.29 -9.37
CA CYS A 42 20.78 0.81 -8.77
C CYS A 42 21.50 1.75 -9.75
N GLU A 43 21.81 2.96 -9.28
CA GLU A 43 22.50 3.99 -10.06
C GLU A 43 23.91 3.57 -10.48
N GLU A 44 24.53 2.65 -9.73
CA GLU A 44 25.85 2.09 -10.05
C GLU A 44 25.73 0.87 -10.97
N CYS A 45 25.20 -0.25 -10.47
CA CYS A 45 25.23 -1.52 -11.21
C CYS A 45 24.07 -1.73 -12.20
N LYS A 46 23.13 -0.77 -12.27
CA LYS A 46 21.96 -0.75 -13.17
C LYS A 46 20.98 -1.92 -13.01
N ARG A 47 21.15 -2.76 -11.98
CA ARG A 47 20.20 -3.83 -11.66
C ARG A 47 18.99 -3.29 -10.91
N ALA A 48 17.80 -3.75 -11.28
CA ALA A 48 16.59 -3.53 -10.49
C ALA A 48 16.81 -4.01 -9.05
N PHE A 49 16.25 -3.28 -8.09
CA PHE A 49 16.43 -3.66 -6.69
C PHE A 49 15.73 -4.99 -6.40
N LYS A 50 16.46 -5.92 -5.77
CA LYS A 50 15.89 -7.16 -5.22
C LYS A 50 16.08 -7.13 -3.71
N PHE A 51 15.07 -6.67 -2.99
CA PHE A 51 15.13 -6.40 -1.55
C PHE A 51 15.00 -7.67 -0.70
N ARG A 52 16.02 -8.54 -0.63
CA ARG A 52 15.90 -9.88 0.00
C ARG A 52 17.10 -10.31 0.84
N ARG A 53 18.04 -9.42 1.15
CA ARG A 53 19.27 -9.82 1.85
C ARG A 53 19.12 -10.17 3.33
N LYS A 54 18.09 -9.70 4.02
CA LYS A 54 17.89 -9.93 5.46
C LYS A 54 16.45 -10.37 5.75
N ASN A 55 16.24 -11.18 6.79
CA ASN A 55 14.89 -11.47 7.29
C ASN A 55 14.24 -10.19 7.82
N ALA A 56 12.90 -10.08 7.76
CA ALA A 56 12.15 -8.89 8.18
C ALA A 56 12.58 -8.37 9.57
N SER A 57 12.80 -9.27 10.54
CA SER A 57 13.22 -8.94 11.91
C SER A 57 14.59 -8.25 12.02
N GLN A 58 15.42 -8.33 10.99
CA GLN A 58 16.74 -7.72 10.93
C GLN A 58 16.73 -6.31 10.32
N TRP A 59 15.58 -5.89 9.77
CA TRP A 59 15.42 -4.54 9.25
C TRP A 59 15.00 -3.57 10.36
N THR A 60 15.55 -2.36 10.32
CA THR A 60 15.04 -1.23 11.09
C THR A 60 13.75 -0.70 10.47
N GLY A 61 12.94 0.03 11.25
CA GLY A 61 11.73 0.68 10.71
C GLY A 61 12.06 1.64 9.56
N GLN A 62 13.17 2.38 9.67
CA GLN A 62 13.62 3.28 8.60
C GLN A 62 14.01 2.52 7.32
N GLU A 63 14.69 1.37 7.42
CA GLU A 63 15.03 0.55 6.25
C GLU A 63 13.76 -0.03 5.61
N LEU A 64 12.81 -0.52 6.41
CA LEU A 64 11.52 -1.04 5.92
C LEU A 64 10.70 0.04 5.21
N TYR A 65 10.63 1.24 5.79
CA TYR A 65 9.98 2.39 5.16
C TYR A 65 10.66 2.76 3.84
N SER A 66 12.00 2.82 3.83
CA SER A 66 12.77 3.14 2.63
C SER A 66 12.55 2.12 1.51
N TRP A 67 12.51 0.84 1.88
CA TRP A 67 12.15 -0.24 0.98
C TRP A 67 10.73 -0.11 0.44
N MET A 68 9.76 0.04 1.34
CA MET A 68 8.34 0.14 0.97
C MET A 68 8.14 1.28 -0.03
N TYR A 69 8.66 2.46 0.30
CA TYR A 69 8.56 3.65 -0.53
C TYR A 69 9.22 3.47 -1.90
N ALA A 70 10.47 3.00 -1.93
CA ALA A 70 11.21 2.80 -3.18
C ALA A 70 10.55 1.78 -4.10
N TYR A 71 10.00 0.71 -3.52
CA TYR A 71 9.35 -0.33 -4.30
C TYR A 71 7.98 0.12 -4.80
N SER A 72 7.21 0.89 -4.02
CA SER A 72 5.94 1.48 -4.47
C SER A 72 6.12 2.31 -5.74
N PHE A 73 7.13 3.18 -5.78
CA PHE A 73 7.43 4.00 -6.97
C PHE A 73 7.73 3.16 -8.22
N GLN A 74 8.49 2.07 -8.05
CA GLN A 74 8.77 1.14 -9.16
C GLN A 74 7.51 0.40 -9.61
N LEU A 75 6.61 0.06 -8.69
CA LEU A 75 5.36 -0.60 -9.01
C LEU A 75 4.39 0.34 -9.71
N ASP A 76 4.33 1.62 -9.35
CA ASP A 76 3.50 2.60 -10.05
C ASP A 76 3.88 2.67 -11.53
N GLU A 77 5.16 2.79 -11.83
CA GLU A 77 5.66 2.79 -13.21
C GLU A 77 5.26 1.52 -13.96
N LYS A 78 5.31 0.35 -13.30
CA LYS A 78 4.81 -0.90 -13.90
C LYS A 78 3.30 -0.87 -14.09
N VAL A 79 2.51 -0.44 -13.11
CA VAL A 79 1.06 -0.34 -13.23
C VAL A 79 0.67 0.59 -14.38
N GLN A 80 1.36 1.72 -14.54
CA GLN A 80 1.14 2.63 -15.66
C GLN A 80 1.50 1.99 -17.01
N ALA A 81 2.56 1.18 -17.07
CA ALA A 81 3.02 0.57 -18.31
C ALA A 81 2.19 -0.66 -18.76
N GLN A 82 1.77 -1.50 -17.81
CA GLN A 82 1.18 -2.82 -18.12
C GLN A 82 -0.10 -3.14 -17.34
N GLY A 83 -0.57 -2.25 -16.46
CA GLY A 83 -1.78 -2.44 -15.66
C GLY A 83 -1.56 -3.27 -14.39
N TYR A 84 -2.35 -2.99 -13.35
CA TYR A 84 -2.28 -3.67 -12.04
C TYR A 84 -2.49 -5.19 -12.12
N GLU A 85 -3.43 -5.64 -12.96
CA GLU A 85 -3.75 -7.08 -13.09
C GLU A 85 -2.58 -7.90 -13.63
N SER A 86 -1.64 -7.27 -14.34
CA SER A 86 -0.44 -7.94 -14.87
C SER A 86 0.63 -8.21 -13.81
N LEU A 87 0.54 -7.57 -12.64
CA LEU A 87 1.51 -7.73 -11.57
C LEU A 87 1.37 -9.11 -10.92
N PRO A 88 2.49 -9.76 -10.55
CA PRO A 88 2.43 -10.97 -9.73
C PRO A 88 1.85 -10.64 -8.34
N ARG A 89 1.28 -11.64 -7.65
CA ARG A 89 0.54 -11.44 -6.39
C ARG A 89 1.31 -10.67 -5.32
N ASN A 90 2.62 -10.89 -5.20
CA ASN A 90 3.48 -10.17 -4.26
C ASN A 90 3.60 -8.67 -4.55
N GLU A 91 3.60 -8.30 -5.84
CA GLU A 91 3.63 -6.91 -6.28
C GLU A 91 2.25 -6.26 -6.13
N GLN A 92 1.18 -6.99 -6.42
CA GLN A 92 -0.19 -6.52 -6.16
C GLN A 92 -0.43 -6.20 -4.68
N MET A 93 0.02 -7.06 -3.76
CA MET A 93 -0.09 -6.81 -2.32
C MET A 93 0.72 -5.58 -1.90
N HIS A 94 1.96 -5.46 -2.38
CA HIS A 94 2.79 -4.28 -2.09
C HIS A 94 2.14 -3.01 -2.60
N TYR A 95 1.62 -3.02 -3.81
CA TYR A 95 0.93 -1.87 -4.40
C TYR A 95 -0.25 -1.42 -3.53
N LEU A 96 -1.12 -2.35 -3.12
CA LEU A 96 -2.28 -2.05 -2.27
C LEU A 96 -1.86 -1.50 -0.90
N VAL A 97 -0.97 -2.21 -0.20
CA VAL A 97 -0.57 -1.88 1.18
C VAL A 97 0.28 -0.62 1.22
N GLY A 98 1.21 -0.46 0.27
CA GLY A 98 2.02 0.74 0.13
C GLY A 98 1.17 1.97 -0.18
N TYR A 99 0.16 1.83 -1.06
CA TYR A 99 -0.74 2.94 -1.34
C TYR A 99 -1.58 3.32 -0.11
N PHE A 100 -2.17 2.34 0.57
CA PHE A 100 -2.88 2.56 1.83
C PHE A 100 -2.00 3.25 2.89
N TYR A 101 -0.79 2.73 3.12
CA TYR A 101 0.18 3.28 4.07
C TYR A 101 0.43 4.76 3.81
N THR A 102 0.68 5.13 2.55
CA THR A 102 0.94 6.54 2.20
C THR A 102 -0.30 7.42 2.35
N GLN A 103 -1.50 6.93 2.03
CA GLN A 103 -2.73 7.70 2.21
C GLN A 103 -3.01 7.98 3.69
N VAL A 104 -2.87 6.96 4.54
CA VAL A 104 -3.10 7.09 5.99
C VAL A 104 -2.11 8.06 6.62
N LEU A 105 -0.81 7.94 6.32
CA LEU A 105 0.18 8.87 6.87
C LEU A 105 0.06 10.30 6.32
N ASN A 106 -0.60 10.48 5.17
CA ASN A 106 -0.81 11.81 4.59
C ASN A 106 -2.04 12.54 5.13
N GLY A 107 -3.11 11.82 5.45
CA GLY A 107 -4.38 12.44 5.82
C GLY A 107 -5.42 11.49 6.37
N GLY A 108 -4.98 10.35 6.91
CA GLY A 108 -5.86 9.41 7.59
C GLY A 108 -6.58 8.40 6.69
N VAL A 109 -7.33 7.54 7.34
CA VAL A 109 -8.16 6.47 6.77
C VAL A 109 -9.36 7.06 6.04
N GLY A 110 -9.95 8.15 6.57
CA GLY A 110 -11.00 8.90 5.86
C GLY A 110 -10.53 9.35 4.48
N GLN A 111 -9.34 9.95 4.38
CA GLN A 111 -8.75 10.33 3.10
C GLN A 111 -8.53 9.13 2.16
N TYR A 112 -8.07 7.98 2.70
CA TYR A 112 -7.92 6.76 1.90
C TYR A 112 -9.24 6.31 1.25
N PHE A 113 -10.35 6.31 1.98
CA PHE A 113 -11.66 5.91 1.45
C PHE A 113 -12.27 6.96 0.52
N PHE A 114 -12.09 8.25 0.82
CA PHE A 114 -12.61 9.35 0.01
C PHE A 114 -11.95 9.40 -1.37
N ASN A 115 -10.62 9.30 -1.40
CA ASN A 115 -9.83 9.37 -2.62
C ASN A 115 -10.09 8.19 -3.57
N PRO A 116 -9.66 8.27 -4.84
CA PRO A 116 -9.73 7.13 -5.77
C PRO A 116 -9.08 5.85 -5.24
N SER A 117 -8.19 5.93 -4.25
CA SER A 117 -7.67 4.78 -3.50
C SER A 117 -8.76 3.92 -2.86
N GLY A 118 -9.89 4.51 -2.45
CA GLY A 118 -10.95 3.82 -1.71
C GLY A 118 -11.51 2.61 -2.45
N VAL A 119 -11.58 2.67 -3.79
CA VAL A 119 -12.08 1.56 -4.62
C VAL A 119 -11.25 0.27 -4.48
N THR A 120 -10.02 0.38 -3.94
CA THR A 120 -9.13 -0.77 -3.70
C THR A 120 -9.31 -1.41 -2.33
N SER A 121 -10.15 -0.84 -1.48
CA SER A 121 -10.30 -1.27 -0.08
C SER A 121 -10.72 -2.73 0.11
N PRO A 122 -11.56 -3.35 -0.74
CA PRO A 122 -11.87 -4.77 -0.61
C PRO A 122 -10.64 -5.65 -0.89
N GLN A 123 -9.87 -5.31 -1.93
CA GLN A 123 -8.64 -6.01 -2.28
C GLN A 123 -7.56 -5.81 -1.22
N LEU A 124 -7.48 -4.60 -0.63
CA LEU A 124 -6.60 -4.30 0.50
C LEU A 124 -6.94 -5.18 1.71
N VAL A 125 -8.21 -5.26 2.12
CA VAL A 125 -8.64 -6.11 3.25
C VAL A 125 -8.22 -7.55 3.03
N GLN A 126 -8.38 -8.09 1.82
CA GLN A 126 -7.93 -9.44 1.51
C GLN A 126 -6.40 -9.56 1.55
N ALA A 127 -5.66 -8.60 1.01
CA ALA A 127 -4.20 -8.59 1.05
C ALA A 127 -3.66 -8.57 2.50
N LEU A 128 -4.28 -7.76 3.38
CA LEU A 128 -3.95 -7.68 4.80
C LEU A 128 -4.17 -9.02 5.51
N LYS A 129 -5.28 -9.71 5.22
CA LYS A 129 -5.53 -11.07 5.72
C LYS A 129 -4.47 -12.07 5.24
N ASP A 130 -4.14 -12.04 3.94
CA ASP A 130 -3.17 -12.96 3.33
C ASP A 130 -1.76 -12.81 3.92
N MET A 131 -1.37 -11.58 4.30
CA MET A 131 -0.06 -11.30 4.92
C MET A 131 -0.06 -11.42 6.46
N GLY A 132 -1.21 -11.67 7.08
CA GLY A 132 -1.34 -11.83 8.54
C GLY A 132 -1.54 -10.54 9.35
N ALA A 133 -1.83 -9.40 8.71
CA ALA A 133 -2.22 -8.15 9.37
C ALA A 133 -3.72 -8.17 9.73
N VAL A 134 -4.10 -9.12 10.58
CA VAL A 134 -5.51 -9.47 10.85
C VAL A 134 -6.26 -8.42 11.66
N LYS A 135 -5.60 -7.70 12.58
CA LYS A 135 -6.21 -6.63 13.36
C LYS A 135 -6.49 -5.42 12.49
N LEU A 136 -5.54 -5.05 11.62
CA LEU A 136 -5.77 -3.97 10.66
C LEU A 136 -6.91 -4.33 9.68
N ALA A 137 -6.94 -5.57 9.18
CA ALA A 137 -8.06 -6.04 8.37
C ALA A 137 -9.40 -5.97 9.11
N ALA A 138 -9.43 -6.33 10.40
CA ALA A 138 -10.63 -6.29 11.23
C ALA A 138 -11.15 -4.87 11.53
N LEU A 139 -10.30 -3.84 11.46
CA LEU A 139 -10.72 -2.44 11.56
C LEU A 139 -11.35 -1.94 10.25
N LEU A 140 -10.80 -2.35 9.10
CA LEU A 140 -11.21 -1.83 7.79
C LEU A 140 -12.40 -2.58 7.19
N GLU A 141 -12.50 -3.89 7.44
CA GLU A 141 -13.57 -4.73 6.87
C GLU A 141 -15.00 -4.23 7.19
N PRO A 142 -15.32 -3.81 8.43
CA PRO A 142 -16.63 -3.24 8.73
C PRO A 142 -16.94 -1.93 7.99
N VAL A 143 -15.92 -1.13 7.66
CA VAL A 143 -16.10 0.09 6.87
C VAL A 143 -16.39 -0.27 5.42
N VAL A 144 -15.61 -1.20 4.86
CA VAL A 144 -15.83 -1.71 3.49
C VAL A 144 -17.24 -2.26 3.32
N GLN A 145 -17.74 -3.02 4.30
CA GLN A 145 -19.08 -3.62 4.28
C GLN A 145 -20.24 -2.61 4.32
N GLN A 146 -19.99 -1.35 4.69
CA GLN A 146 -21.01 -0.30 4.67
C GLN A 146 -21.20 0.31 3.28
N PHE A 147 -20.26 0.10 2.35
CA PHE A 147 -20.46 0.49 0.96
C PHE A 147 -21.42 -0.47 0.24
N PRO A 148 -22.14 0.00 -0.80
CA PRO A 148 -22.99 -0.86 -1.62
C PRO A 148 -22.23 -2.09 -2.14
N ASP A 149 -22.77 -3.28 -1.88
CA ASP A 149 -22.17 -4.57 -2.22
C ASP A 149 -20.73 -4.77 -1.71
N GLY A 150 -20.33 -4.02 -0.66
CA GLY A 150 -18.97 -4.03 -0.14
C GLY A 150 -17.95 -3.39 -1.09
N GLN A 151 -18.39 -2.51 -1.98
CA GLN A 151 -17.55 -1.86 -2.99
C GLN A 151 -17.75 -0.34 -2.96
N PRO A 152 -16.71 0.44 -2.64
CA PRO A 152 -16.81 1.90 -2.76
C PRO A 152 -17.08 2.33 -4.20
N PRO A 153 -18.04 3.24 -4.43
CA PRO A 153 -18.31 3.76 -5.78
C PRO A 153 -17.06 4.32 -6.48
N GLU A 154 -17.01 4.28 -7.81
CA GLU A 154 -15.90 4.92 -8.55
C GLU A 154 -16.03 6.46 -8.58
N ALA A 155 -17.26 6.97 -8.63
CA ALA A 155 -17.53 8.40 -8.58
C ALA A 155 -17.27 8.95 -7.17
N MET A 156 -16.49 10.03 -7.08
CA MET A 156 -16.09 10.64 -5.81
C MET A 156 -17.30 11.13 -5.02
N GLU A 157 -18.27 11.75 -5.69
CA GLU A 157 -19.49 12.28 -5.08
C GLU A 157 -20.35 11.16 -4.47
N ALA A 158 -20.44 10.02 -5.16
CA ALA A 158 -21.17 8.86 -4.66
C ALA A 158 -20.45 8.22 -3.46
N ARG A 159 -19.10 8.14 -3.48
CA ARG A 159 -18.33 7.69 -2.30
C ARG A 159 -18.51 8.62 -1.11
N ALA A 160 -18.40 9.94 -1.33
CA ALA A 160 -18.57 10.94 -0.29
C ALA A 160 -19.94 10.79 0.38
N ALA A 161 -21.01 10.67 -0.41
CA ALA A 161 -22.35 10.45 0.13
C ALA A 161 -22.48 9.13 0.93
N CYS A 162 -21.80 8.06 0.52
CA CYS A 162 -21.73 6.84 1.33
C CYS A 162 -21.00 7.08 2.65
N MET A 163 -19.85 7.75 2.63
CA MET A 163 -19.04 8.02 3.81
C MET A 163 -19.75 8.93 4.82
N ASP A 164 -20.43 9.98 4.34
CA ASP A 164 -21.25 10.88 5.18
C ASP A 164 -22.35 10.13 5.94
N ALA A 165 -22.84 9.01 5.37
CA ALA A 165 -23.84 8.17 6.01
C ALA A 165 -23.28 7.16 7.02
N MET A 166 -21.95 6.93 7.05
CA MET A 166 -21.31 5.95 7.94
C MET A 166 -21.07 6.50 9.35
N GLY A 167 -20.74 7.78 9.45
CA GLY A 167 -20.38 8.41 10.72
C GLY A 167 -19.98 9.87 10.54
N ASP A 168 -19.91 10.57 11.67
CA ASP A 168 -19.42 11.93 11.77
C ASP A 168 -17.89 11.97 11.90
N GLU A 169 -17.34 13.17 12.14
CA GLU A 169 -15.91 13.40 12.29
C GLU A 169 -15.31 12.54 13.42
N ASP A 170 -16.00 12.43 14.57
CA ASP A 170 -15.57 11.62 15.71
C ASP A 170 -15.38 10.14 15.35
N PHE A 171 -16.25 9.59 14.50
CA PHE A 171 -16.11 8.21 14.01
C PHE A 171 -14.81 8.03 13.23
N TRP A 172 -14.50 8.95 12.32
CA TRP A 172 -13.30 8.87 11.47
C TRP A 172 -12.02 9.13 12.26
N GLU A 173 -12.03 10.08 13.19
CA GLU A 173 -10.90 10.33 14.09
C GLU A 173 -10.57 9.11 14.96
N ALA A 174 -11.60 8.46 15.54
CA ALA A 174 -11.43 7.27 16.35
C ALA A 174 -10.92 6.06 15.54
N LEU A 175 -11.26 5.99 14.25
CA LEU A 175 -10.73 4.96 13.35
C LEU A 175 -9.27 5.26 12.98
N ASP A 176 -8.95 6.52 12.69
CA ASP A 176 -7.60 6.98 12.35
C ASP A 176 -6.61 6.71 13.47
N GLU A 177 -6.99 6.96 14.74
CA GLU A 177 -6.14 6.66 15.89
C GLU A 177 -5.77 5.17 15.94
N LYS A 178 -6.77 4.29 15.82
CA LYS A 178 -6.58 2.83 15.89
C LYS A 178 -5.75 2.30 14.72
N VAL A 179 -6.00 2.81 13.52
CA VAL A 179 -5.25 2.39 12.33
C VAL A 179 -3.82 2.91 12.39
N THR A 180 -3.61 4.18 12.73
CA THR A 180 -2.26 4.77 12.84
C THR A 180 -1.41 4.02 13.86
N ALA A 181 -1.98 3.59 14.98
CA ALA A 181 -1.29 2.77 15.98
C ALA A 181 -0.77 1.42 15.41
N LEU A 182 -1.41 0.88 14.36
CA LEU A 182 -0.97 -0.34 13.68
C LEU A 182 -0.03 -0.07 12.50
N VAL A 183 -0.16 1.09 11.85
CA VAL A 183 0.60 1.45 10.64
C VAL A 183 1.94 2.11 10.97
N ASP A 184 2.00 2.99 11.97
CA ASP A 184 3.16 3.86 12.26
C ASP A 184 4.02 3.40 13.45
N SER A 185 3.81 2.17 13.93
CA SER A 185 4.56 1.64 15.08
C SER A 185 5.24 0.31 14.75
N LYS A 186 6.57 0.28 14.87
CA LYS A 186 7.36 -0.96 14.81
C LYS A 186 7.05 -1.88 16.00
N ASP A 187 6.62 -1.30 17.12
CA ASP A 187 6.22 -2.03 18.31
C ASP A 187 4.74 -2.47 18.25
N SER A 188 4.06 -2.17 17.13
CA SER A 188 2.74 -2.72 16.84
C SER A 188 2.80 -4.26 16.92
N PRO A 189 1.75 -4.90 17.47
CA PRO A 189 1.63 -6.35 17.39
C PRO A 189 1.56 -6.86 15.95
N GLU A 190 1.33 -5.96 14.98
CA GLU A 190 1.34 -6.19 13.54
C GLU A 190 2.21 -5.12 12.88
N ASP A 191 3.54 -5.22 13.01
CA ASP A 191 4.48 -4.37 12.25
C ASP A 191 4.18 -4.54 10.75
N LEU A 192 3.39 -3.61 10.21
CA LEU A 192 2.76 -3.75 8.90
C LEU A 192 3.80 -3.87 7.79
N LEU A 193 4.89 -3.09 7.88
CA LEU A 193 5.94 -3.11 6.89
C LEU A 193 6.78 -4.39 6.97
N ALA A 194 7.04 -4.90 8.19
CA ALA A 194 7.72 -6.19 8.35
C ALA A 194 6.87 -7.35 7.82
N LEU A 195 5.56 -7.36 8.09
CA LEU A 195 4.63 -8.33 7.54
C LEU A 195 4.58 -8.26 6.00
N LEU A 196 4.52 -7.05 5.45
CA LEU A 196 4.47 -6.85 4.00
C LEU A 196 5.75 -7.39 3.35
N TYR A 197 6.89 -7.05 3.93
CA TYR A 197 8.19 -7.55 3.49
C TYR A 197 8.26 -9.08 3.50
N ALA A 198 7.85 -9.70 4.61
CA ALA A 198 7.84 -11.16 4.74
C ALA A 198 6.92 -11.82 3.70
N ALA A 199 5.73 -11.27 3.46
CA ALA A 199 4.79 -11.78 2.47
C ALA A 199 5.35 -11.68 1.04
N CYS A 200 5.95 -10.53 0.68
CA CYS A 200 6.61 -10.35 -0.61
C CYS A 200 7.79 -11.31 -0.78
N ALA A 201 8.60 -11.50 0.26
CA ALA A 201 9.75 -12.41 0.26
C ALA A 201 9.32 -13.87 0.07
N ALA A 202 8.31 -14.35 0.81
CA ALA A 202 7.83 -15.72 0.72
C ALA A 202 7.30 -16.11 -0.67
N GLN A 203 6.71 -15.16 -1.39
CA GLN A 203 6.04 -15.44 -2.67
C GLN A 203 6.97 -15.47 -3.88
N ALA A 204 8.03 -14.66 -3.96
CA ALA A 204 8.94 -14.75 -5.11
C ALA A 204 9.99 -15.86 -5.03
N GLY A 205 9.96 -16.71 -3.99
CA GLY A 205 10.68 -17.98 -3.96
C GLY A 205 9.91 -19.14 -4.58
N LYS A 206 8.66 -18.93 -5.04
CA LYS A 206 7.76 -19.94 -5.60
C LYS A 206 7.67 -19.91 -7.14
N ASN A 207 8.49 -19.11 -7.80
CA ASN A 207 8.55 -18.97 -9.27
C ASN A 207 9.79 -19.66 -9.84
#